data_AF-A0A250I6A3-F1
#
_entry.id   AF-A0A250I6A3-F1
#
_cell.length_a   1.000
_cell.length_b   1.000
_cell.length_c   1.000
_cell.angle_alpha   90.00
_cell.angle_beta   90.00
_cell.angle_gamma   90.00
#
_symmetry.space_group_name_H-M   'P 1'
#
loop_
_entity.id
_entity.type
_entity.pdbx_description
1 polymer ?
#
loop_
_entity_poly.entity_id
_entity_poly.type
_entity_poly.pdbx_seq_one_letter_code
_entity_poly.pdbx_strand_id
1 'polypeptide(L)'
;MRHVLSTLPLLGLSALLGAGCLATTEPPVVKDPCEPNPCTQGDKTTCFNDNGRASCLCKQGTIPRPNGSCEPVSAANCPEHAGDGSEPDDCIARALPLAPNTPVTERTIEPVGDYDFFRIDGAARNVYTLSAEPGTGSILPRLDVFDQQGVWLTALDGSPKVTLGFKARVGAPYYVRVSHSPKDPSAGTGGYTLNLATPVVDDHGDTTTEATTFTPSPAGSGSPATISGRFEYGQDDDFFSFPVVFNAIYRIEFDTASGRVIPALAAFIREDVKNPFRTAQNAFIEFRADSSTTVYLDLYSGSAEPGSYAFRVLEYR
;
A
#
# COMPACT_ATOMS: atom_id res chain seq x y z
N MET A 1 -58.05 -40.23 32.45
CA MET A 1 -57.80 -40.91 31.16
C MET A 1 -56.41 -40.47 30.70
N ARG A 2 -55.38 -41.22 31.07
CA ARG A 2 -54.67 -42.26 30.29
C ARG A 2 -53.78 -41.69 29.16
N HIS A 3 -52.47 -41.87 29.37
CA HIS A 3 -51.34 -41.93 28.41
C HIS A 3 -50.91 -40.58 27.79
N VAL A 4 -49.64 -40.30 27.46
CA VAL A 4 -48.46 -41.12 27.11
C VAL A 4 -47.18 -40.34 27.50
N LEU A 5 -46.21 -40.99 28.13
CA LEU A 5 -44.80 -40.55 28.17
C LEU A 5 -44.20 -40.75 26.77
N SER A 6 -43.68 -39.69 26.14
CA SER A 6 -42.90 -39.79 24.90
C SER A 6 -41.44 -39.50 25.19
N THR A 7 -40.65 -40.55 25.05
CA THR A 7 -39.18 -40.63 25.06
C THR A 7 -38.61 -39.90 23.85
N LEU A 8 -37.76 -38.88 24.05
CA LEU A 8 -36.85 -38.38 23.02
C LEU A 8 -35.51 -39.14 23.09
N PRO A 9 -34.93 -39.57 21.95
CA PRO A 9 -33.68 -40.30 21.95
C PRO A 9 -32.47 -39.36 22.05
N LEU A 10 -31.48 -39.78 22.84
CA LEU A 10 -30.12 -39.27 22.83
C LEU A 10 -29.49 -39.57 21.46
N LEU A 11 -29.25 -38.54 20.65
CA LEU A 11 -28.37 -38.62 19.49
C LEU A 11 -26.93 -38.38 19.97
N GLY A 12 -26.13 -39.45 19.98
CA GLY A 12 -24.70 -39.39 20.21
C GLY A 12 -24.02 -38.61 19.09
N LEU A 13 -23.33 -37.53 19.47
CA LEU A 13 -22.47 -36.77 18.57
C LEU A 13 -21.15 -37.55 18.45
N SER A 14 -21.05 -38.39 17.42
CA SER A 14 -19.79 -39.03 17.04
C SER A 14 -18.79 -37.97 16.58
N ALA A 15 -17.76 -37.73 17.39
CA ALA A 15 -16.60 -36.93 16.98
C ALA A 15 -15.83 -37.68 15.90
N LEU A 16 -15.95 -37.23 14.64
CA LEU A 16 -15.02 -37.63 13.59
C LEU A 16 -13.68 -36.96 13.83
N LEU A 17 -12.71 -37.73 14.34
CA LEU A 17 -11.29 -37.44 14.23
C LEU A 17 -10.87 -37.59 12.77
N GLY A 18 -11.04 -36.53 11.99
CA GLY A 18 -10.46 -36.42 10.66
C GLY A 18 -8.98 -36.04 10.76
N ALA A 19 -8.09 -37.01 10.55
CA ALA A 19 -6.71 -36.73 10.17
C ALA A 19 -6.72 -36.15 8.75
N GLY A 20 -6.98 -34.85 8.64
CA GLY A 20 -6.94 -34.13 7.37
C GLY A 20 -5.49 -33.90 6.95
N CYS A 21 -5.01 -34.65 5.96
CA CYS A 21 -3.95 -34.17 5.09
C CYS A 21 -4.52 -32.99 4.30
N LEU A 22 -4.06 -31.77 4.61
CA LEU A 22 -4.43 -30.58 3.85
C LEU A 22 -3.75 -30.65 2.47
N ALA A 23 -4.51 -31.09 1.48
CA ALA A 23 -4.23 -30.73 0.10
C ALA A 23 -4.46 -29.22 -0.02
N THR A 24 -3.38 -28.46 -0.17
CA THR A 24 -3.42 -27.04 -0.51
C THR A 24 -4.04 -26.90 -1.89
N THR A 25 -5.33 -26.53 -1.96
CA THR A 25 -5.81 -25.81 -3.14
C THR A 25 -5.22 -24.42 -3.04
N GLU A 26 -3.98 -24.30 -3.50
CA GLU A 26 -3.28 -23.04 -3.69
C GLU A 26 -4.22 -22.15 -4.53
N PRO A 27 -4.65 -20.98 -4.02
CA PRO A 27 -5.21 -19.95 -4.89
C PRO A 27 -4.19 -19.71 -5.99
N PRO A 28 -4.58 -19.52 -7.26
CA PRO A 28 -3.60 -19.31 -8.33
C PRO A 28 -2.68 -18.17 -7.90
N VAL A 29 -1.38 -18.48 -7.78
CA VAL A 29 -0.34 -17.48 -7.54
C VAL A 29 -0.54 -16.41 -8.60
N VAL A 30 -1.05 -15.24 -8.21
CA VAL A 30 -1.15 -14.09 -9.10
C VAL A 30 0.28 -13.65 -9.31
N LYS A 31 0.93 -14.25 -10.30
CA LYS A 31 2.29 -13.97 -10.69
C LYS A 31 2.38 -12.48 -10.98
N ASP A 32 3.32 -11.78 -10.35
CA ASP A 32 3.58 -10.39 -10.67
C ASP A 32 3.84 -10.29 -12.18
N PRO A 33 3.00 -9.58 -12.96
CA PRO A 33 3.18 -9.42 -14.38
C PRO A 33 4.47 -8.66 -14.72
N CYS A 34 5.11 -8.03 -13.74
CA CYS A 34 6.43 -7.40 -13.87
C CYS A 34 7.61 -8.33 -13.59
N GLU A 35 7.39 -9.62 -13.31
CA GLU A 35 8.46 -10.60 -13.11
C GLU A 35 8.36 -11.81 -14.06
N PRO A 36 9.25 -11.94 -15.07
CA PRO A 36 10.30 -10.99 -15.44
C PRO A 36 9.73 -9.74 -16.12
N ASN A 37 10.42 -8.61 -15.99
CA ASN A 37 9.99 -7.31 -16.51
C ASN A 37 9.73 -7.38 -18.04
N PRO A 38 8.47 -7.25 -18.50
CA PRO A 38 8.13 -7.33 -19.92
C PRO A 38 8.41 -6.04 -20.69
N CYS A 39 8.73 -4.94 -19.99
CA CYS A 39 8.89 -3.61 -20.55
C CYS A 39 10.29 -3.43 -21.14
N THR A 40 10.36 -3.63 -22.46
CA THR A 40 11.60 -3.59 -23.25
C THR A 40 11.53 -2.62 -24.42
N GLN A 41 10.43 -1.86 -24.52
CA GLN A 41 10.16 -1.01 -25.68
C GLN A 41 10.81 0.36 -25.54
N GLY A 42 11.98 0.53 -26.14
CA GLY A 42 12.70 1.80 -26.18
C GLY A 42 13.00 2.31 -24.76
N ASP A 43 12.57 3.53 -24.48
CA ASP A 43 12.73 4.15 -23.16
C ASP A 43 11.62 3.76 -22.16
N LYS A 44 10.70 2.84 -22.51
CA LYS A 44 9.71 2.31 -21.57
C LYS A 44 10.20 1.03 -20.90
N THR A 45 11.15 1.15 -19.98
CA THR A 45 11.83 0.00 -19.33
C THR A 45 11.39 -0.26 -17.90
N THR A 46 10.52 0.59 -17.34
CA THR A 46 10.02 0.45 -15.97
C THR A 46 8.68 -0.27 -16.02
N CYS A 47 8.58 -1.48 -15.46
CA CYS A 47 7.30 -2.17 -15.35
C CYS A 47 6.59 -1.80 -14.06
N PHE A 48 5.30 -1.55 -14.17
CA PHE A 48 4.39 -1.40 -13.05
C PHE A 48 3.22 -2.38 -13.18
N ASN A 49 2.87 -3.06 -12.09
CA ASN A 49 1.71 -3.95 -12.02
C ASN A 49 0.44 -3.12 -11.76
N ASP A 50 -0.29 -2.82 -12.82
CA ASP A 50 -1.61 -2.19 -12.76
C ASP A 50 -2.70 -3.26 -12.70
N ASN A 51 -3.17 -3.57 -11.49
CA ASN A 51 -4.29 -4.48 -11.25
C ASN A 51 -4.14 -5.86 -11.93
N GLY A 52 -2.94 -6.44 -11.88
CA GLY A 52 -2.63 -7.74 -12.48
C GLY A 52 -2.19 -7.68 -13.95
N ARG A 53 -1.96 -6.47 -14.49
CA ARG A 53 -1.44 -6.24 -15.84
C ARG A 53 -0.15 -5.44 -15.80
N ALA A 54 0.84 -5.86 -16.58
CA ALA A 54 2.06 -5.07 -16.77
C ALA A 54 1.76 -3.81 -17.59
N SER A 55 2.11 -2.65 -17.02
CA SER A 55 2.11 -1.36 -17.69
C SER A 55 3.56 -0.88 -17.83
N CYS A 56 3.94 -0.47 -19.04
CA CYS A 56 5.31 -0.07 -19.35
C CYS A 56 5.47 1.44 -19.30
N LEU A 57 6.16 1.89 -18.27
CA LEU A 57 6.44 3.28 -17.99
C LEU A 57 7.83 3.67 -18.49
N CYS A 58 7.98 4.97 -18.69
CA CYS A 58 9.25 5.57 -19.05
C CYS A 58 10.35 5.26 -18.02
N LYS A 59 11.57 5.11 -18.52
CA LYS A 59 12.77 4.84 -17.74
C LYS A 59 13.08 6.04 -16.85
N GLN A 60 13.86 5.78 -15.82
CA GLN A 60 14.35 6.80 -14.90
C GLN A 60 14.86 8.05 -15.64
N GLY A 61 14.42 9.23 -15.17
CA GLY A 61 14.81 10.52 -15.74
C GLY A 61 14.06 10.94 -16.99
N THR A 62 13.00 10.22 -17.39
CA THR A 62 12.19 10.56 -18.57
C THR A 62 10.68 10.60 -18.25
N ILE A 63 9.94 11.51 -18.90
CA ILE A 63 8.48 11.65 -18.78
C ILE A 63 7.75 11.11 -20.02
N PRO A 64 6.61 10.42 -19.86
CA PRO A 64 5.79 9.97 -20.99
C PRO A 64 5.13 11.15 -21.70
N ARG A 65 5.12 11.13 -23.03
CA ARG A 65 4.43 12.10 -23.89
C ARG A 65 3.14 11.52 -24.48
N PRO A 66 2.17 12.35 -24.90
CA PRO A 66 0.93 11.89 -25.54
C PRO A 66 1.13 11.05 -26.80
N ASN A 67 2.23 11.27 -27.54
CA ASN A 67 2.62 10.46 -28.70
C ASN A 67 3.25 9.10 -28.32
N GLY A 68 3.36 8.81 -27.03
CA GLY A 68 3.92 7.58 -26.48
C GLY A 68 5.45 7.55 -26.37
N SER A 69 6.18 8.64 -26.66
CA SER A 69 7.63 8.73 -26.42
C SER A 69 7.94 8.98 -24.94
N CYS A 70 9.19 8.73 -24.55
CA CYS A 70 9.73 9.13 -23.26
C CYS A 70 10.81 10.17 -23.51
N GLU A 71 10.74 11.30 -22.83
CA GLU A 71 11.68 12.40 -23.01
C GLU A 71 12.42 12.74 -21.72
N PRO A 72 13.74 13.04 -21.76
CA PRO A 72 14.47 13.46 -20.58
C PRO A 72 13.85 14.68 -19.90
N VAL A 73 13.71 14.62 -18.59
CA VAL A 73 13.28 15.76 -17.78
C VAL A 73 14.36 16.83 -17.86
N SER A 74 14.05 17.98 -18.45
CA SER A 74 14.92 19.14 -18.48
C SER A 74 14.11 20.44 -18.53
N ALA A 75 14.70 21.55 -18.09
CA ALA A 75 14.08 22.87 -18.20
C ALA A 75 13.76 23.29 -19.65
N ALA A 76 14.43 22.66 -20.63
CA ALA A 76 14.20 22.88 -22.06
C ALA A 76 13.04 22.03 -22.63
N ASN A 77 12.59 21.01 -21.90
CA ASN A 77 11.52 20.10 -22.27
C ASN A 77 10.29 20.24 -21.37
N CYS A 78 10.21 21.33 -20.59
CA CYS A 78 8.97 21.76 -19.96
C CYS A 78 8.13 22.37 -21.08
N PRO A 79 7.11 21.66 -21.62
CA PRO A 79 6.20 22.32 -22.54
C PRO A 79 5.69 23.58 -21.83
N GLU A 80 5.62 24.67 -22.58
CA GLU A 80 4.92 25.85 -22.13
C GLU A 80 3.71 25.94 -23.02
N HIS A 81 2.53 25.94 -22.42
CA HIS A 81 1.36 26.47 -23.07
C HIS A 81 0.98 27.81 -22.47
N ALA A 82 0.31 28.62 -23.28
CA ALA A 82 -0.42 29.80 -22.80
C ALA A 82 -1.71 29.33 -22.12
N GLY A 83 -1.57 28.48 -21.10
CA GLY A 83 -2.64 27.88 -20.32
C GLY A 83 -3.22 28.87 -19.32
N ASP A 84 -3.48 28.39 -18.11
CA ASP A 84 -4.08 29.18 -17.05
C ASP A 84 -3.13 30.22 -16.41
N GLY A 85 -3.60 30.90 -15.37
CA GLY A 85 -2.79 31.87 -14.61
C GLY A 85 -1.78 31.25 -13.64
N SER A 86 -1.72 29.93 -13.58
CA SER A 86 -0.82 29.14 -12.71
C SER A 86 0.53 28.89 -13.35
N GLU A 87 0.57 28.94 -14.68
CA GLU A 87 1.77 28.67 -15.46
C GLU A 87 2.94 29.62 -15.18
N PRO A 88 4.19 29.13 -15.27
CA PRO A 88 4.57 27.79 -15.75
C PRO A 88 4.73 26.75 -14.62
N ASP A 89 4.00 25.63 -14.66
CA ASP A 89 4.17 24.49 -13.72
C ASP A 89 4.04 23.08 -14.33
N ASP A 90 3.99 23.01 -15.67
CA ASP A 90 4.02 21.82 -16.55
C ASP A 90 5.11 20.73 -16.31
N CYS A 91 6.07 20.96 -15.39
CA CYS A 91 7.19 20.05 -15.19
C CYS A 91 7.82 20.11 -13.79
N ILE A 92 8.50 19.02 -13.41
CA ILE A 92 9.26 18.88 -12.15
C ILE A 92 10.22 20.07 -11.89
N ALA A 93 10.88 20.59 -12.93
CA ALA A 93 11.84 21.68 -12.79
C ALA A 93 11.19 23.03 -12.39
N ARG A 94 9.87 23.14 -12.54
CA ARG A 94 9.06 24.33 -12.23
C ARG A 94 8.03 24.06 -11.14
N ALA A 95 8.13 22.90 -10.49
CA ALA A 95 7.18 22.47 -9.50
C ALA A 95 7.01 23.50 -8.37
N LEU A 96 5.78 23.87 -8.08
CA LEU A 96 5.45 24.86 -7.07
C LEU A 96 5.55 24.25 -5.65
N PRO A 97 6.07 24.98 -4.65
CA PRO A 97 6.11 24.47 -3.28
C PRO A 97 4.71 24.16 -2.75
N LEU A 98 4.55 22.95 -2.20
CA LEU A 98 3.33 22.49 -1.53
C LEU A 98 3.66 22.21 -0.06
N ALA A 99 3.03 22.98 0.82
CA ALA A 99 3.20 22.88 2.26
C ALA A 99 1.96 22.27 2.93
N PRO A 100 2.12 21.50 4.02
CA PRO A 100 0.98 21.01 4.79
C PRO A 100 0.07 22.13 5.29
N ASN A 101 -1.23 21.85 5.37
CA ASN A 101 -2.27 22.77 5.89
C ASN A 101 -2.40 24.11 5.14
N THR A 102 -1.80 24.23 3.94
CA THR A 102 -1.98 25.37 3.04
C THR A 102 -2.56 24.84 1.73
N PRO A 103 -3.89 24.73 1.63
CA PRO A 103 -4.53 24.28 0.39
C PRO A 103 -4.11 25.15 -0.79
N VAL A 104 -3.81 24.51 -1.90
CA VAL A 104 -3.68 25.18 -3.19
C VAL A 104 -5.07 25.22 -3.81
N THR A 105 -5.63 26.41 -3.94
CA THR A 105 -6.95 26.67 -4.49
C THR A 105 -6.85 27.39 -5.83
N GLU A 106 -7.94 27.42 -6.59
CA GLU A 106 -8.07 28.20 -7.83
C GLU A 106 -7.07 27.82 -8.93
N ARG A 107 -6.57 26.59 -8.91
CA ARG A 107 -5.78 26.01 -10.01
C ARG A 107 -6.70 25.37 -11.03
N THR A 108 -6.26 25.30 -12.29
CA THR A 108 -7.00 24.65 -13.36
C THR A 108 -6.08 23.79 -14.19
N ILE A 109 -6.58 22.62 -14.61
CA ILE A 109 -6.00 21.87 -15.72
C ILE A 109 -6.53 22.51 -16.99
N GLU A 110 -5.74 23.36 -17.65
CA GLU A 110 -6.07 24.05 -18.90
C GLU A 110 -4.80 24.44 -19.68
N PRO A 111 -4.64 23.96 -20.93
CA PRO A 111 -5.62 23.28 -21.76
C PRO A 111 -5.68 21.77 -21.52
N VAL A 112 -6.42 21.08 -22.38
CA VAL A 112 -6.49 19.61 -22.36
C VAL A 112 -5.09 19.01 -22.38
N GLY A 113 -4.77 18.20 -21.37
CA GLY A 113 -3.48 17.52 -21.24
C GLY A 113 -2.44 18.25 -20.40
N ASP A 114 -2.80 19.39 -19.80
CA ASP A 114 -2.03 20.14 -18.82
C ASP A 114 -1.63 19.31 -17.58
N TYR A 115 -0.46 19.62 -17.02
CA TYR A 115 0.18 18.97 -15.90
C TYR A 115 0.75 19.94 -14.86
N ASP A 116 0.02 20.19 -13.79
CA ASP A 116 0.54 21.00 -12.70
C ASP A 116 1.46 20.16 -11.78
N PHE A 117 2.73 20.54 -11.69
CA PHE A 117 3.68 19.94 -10.75
C PHE A 117 3.83 20.74 -9.46
N PHE A 118 3.92 20.01 -8.36
CA PHE A 118 4.17 20.51 -7.02
C PHE A 118 5.36 19.82 -6.38
N ARG A 119 6.06 20.52 -5.50
CA ARG A 119 7.20 20.01 -4.73
C ARG A 119 6.86 19.97 -3.26
N ILE A 120 7.13 18.84 -2.62
CA ILE A 120 7.07 18.64 -1.17
C ILE A 120 8.50 18.50 -0.66
N ASP A 121 8.86 19.22 0.40
CA ASP A 121 10.10 18.97 1.12
C ASP A 121 9.92 17.78 2.07
N GLY A 122 10.36 16.61 1.60
CA GLY A 122 10.24 15.34 2.29
C GLY A 122 11.23 15.18 3.44
N ALA A 123 10.76 14.64 4.56
CA ALA A 123 11.60 14.16 5.65
C ALA A 123 11.54 12.63 5.70
N ALA A 124 12.68 11.98 5.95
CA ALA A 124 12.75 10.52 6.01
C ALA A 124 11.76 9.97 7.05
N ARG A 125 11.10 8.86 6.71
CA ARG A 125 10.05 8.17 7.48
C ARG A 125 8.73 8.92 7.66
N ASN A 126 8.59 10.13 7.12
CA ASN A 126 7.29 10.77 7.11
C ASN A 126 6.41 10.16 6.01
N VAL A 127 5.15 9.91 6.35
CA VAL A 127 4.08 9.60 5.43
C VAL A 127 3.30 10.88 5.12
N TYR A 128 3.10 11.11 3.83
CA TYR A 128 2.41 12.27 3.28
C TYR A 128 1.13 11.81 2.60
N THR A 129 0.02 12.45 2.95
CA THR A 129 -1.29 12.18 2.34
C THR A 129 -1.76 13.41 1.58
N LEU A 130 -1.95 13.22 0.28
CA LEU A 130 -2.41 14.22 -0.67
C LEU A 130 -3.87 13.98 -1.01
N SER A 131 -4.61 15.05 -1.28
CA SER A 131 -5.92 14.92 -1.90
C SER A 131 -6.20 16.02 -2.90
N ALA A 132 -6.69 15.63 -4.07
CA ALA A 132 -7.18 16.56 -5.08
C ALA A 132 -8.70 16.41 -5.23
N GLU A 133 -9.39 17.53 -5.10
CA GLU A 133 -10.83 17.64 -5.26
C GLU A 133 -11.13 18.44 -6.54
N PRO A 134 -11.96 17.90 -7.45
CA PRO A 134 -12.32 18.62 -8.66
C PRO A 134 -13.22 19.81 -8.30
N GLY A 135 -12.97 20.94 -8.97
CA GLY A 135 -13.76 22.16 -8.88
C GLY A 135 -14.75 22.27 -10.03
N THR A 136 -14.73 23.41 -10.72
CA THR A 136 -15.51 23.61 -11.96
C THR A 136 -14.94 22.77 -13.11
N GLY A 137 -15.76 22.48 -14.13
CA GLY A 137 -15.32 21.72 -15.30
C GLY A 137 -15.59 20.22 -15.17
N SER A 138 -14.82 19.41 -15.88
CA SER A 138 -15.09 17.97 -16.04
C SER A 138 -13.87 17.09 -15.84
N ILE A 139 -12.88 17.54 -15.06
CA ILE A 139 -11.71 16.71 -14.78
C ILE A 139 -12.10 15.48 -13.94
N LEU A 140 -11.64 14.33 -14.38
CA LEU A 140 -11.39 13.17 -13.52
C LEU A 140 -10.00 13.36 -12.88
N PRO A 141 -9.87 13.71 -11.59
CA PRO A 141 -8.57 14.03 -11.01
C PRO A 141 -7.69 12.80 -10.85
N ARG A 142 -6.41 13.00 -11.11
CA ARG A 142 -5.35 12.02 -10.87
C ARG A 142 -4.20 12.69 -10.11
N LEU A 143 -3.62 11.94 -9.18
CA LEU A 143 -2.36 12.26 -8.52
C LEU A 143 -1.29 11.25 -8.94
N ASP A 144 -0.10 11.73 -9.26
CA ASP A 144 1.12 10.93 -9.39
C ASP A 144 2.17 11.50 -8.44
N VAL A 145 2.99 10.63 -7.85
CA VAL A 145 4.11 11.01 -6.97
C VAL A 145 5.42 10.51 -7.55
N PHE A 146 6.44 11.34 -7.45
CA PHE A 146 7.80 11.06 -7.90
C PHE A 146 8.80 11.36 -6.79
N ASP A 147 9.93 10.65 -6.79
CA ASP A 147 11.05 10.92 -5.88
C ASP A 147 11.87 12.14 -6.33
N GLN A 148 12.91 12.44 -5.55
CA GLN A 148 13.87 13.53 -5.78
C GLN A 148 14.59 13.48 -7.13
N GLN A 149 14.67 12.31 -7.78
CA GLN A 149 15.25 12.13 -9.11
C GLN A 149 14.18 12.16 -10.23
N GLY A 150 12.91 12.41 -9.88
CA GLY A 150 11.79 12.34 -10.81
C GLY A 150 11.38 10.92 -11.18
N VAL A 151 11.77 9.92 -10.38
CA VAL A 151 11.31 8.54 -10.57
C VAL A 151 9.90 8.43 -10.03
N TRP A 152 8.99 7.95 -10.85
CA TRP A 152 7.61 7.69 -10.45
C TRP A 152 7.56 6.65 -9.32
N LEU A 153 6.77 6.93 -8.28
CA LEU A 153 6.58 6.09 -7.11
C LEU A 153 5.20 5.45 -7.10
N THR A 154 4.15 6.25 -7.27
CA THR A 154 2.76 5.79 -7.19
C THR A 154 1.83 6.78 -7.88
N ALA A 155 0.63 6.32 -8.23
CA ALA A 155 -0.44 7.17 -8.75
C ALA A 155 -1.80 6.60 -8.39
N LEU A 156 -2.79 7.48 -8.32
CA LEU A 156 -4.18 7.11 -8.12
C LEU A 156 -5.08 8.04 -8.91
N ASP A 157 -6.11 7.47 -9.51
CA ASP A 157 -7.21 8.21 -10.12
C ASP A 157 -8.38 8.24 -9.13
N GLY A 158 -9.14 9.31 -9.07
CA GLY A 158 -10.25 9.45 -8.13
C GLY A 158 -11.53 9.93 -8.79
N SER A 159 -12.67 9.43 -8.30
CA SER A 159 -14.00 9.81 -8.79
C SER A 159 -14.96 9.96 -7.60
N PRO A 160 -15.40 11.19 -7.26
CA PRO A 160 -14.99 12.47 -7.84
C PRO A 160 -13.62 12.94 -7.31
N LYS A 161 -13.23 12.55 -6.10
CA LYS A 161 -12.00 12.97 -5.41
C LYS A 161 -10.95 11.87 -5.46
N VAL A 162 -9.67 12.24 -5.45
CA VAL A 162 -8.54 11.33 -5.22
C VAL A 162 -7.86 11.65 -3.88
N THR A 163 -7.49 10.60 -3.13
CA THR A 163 -6.63 10.68 -1.95
C THR A 163 -5.50 9.68 -2.10
N LEU A 164 -4.25 10.14 -2.04
CA LEU A 164 -3.07 9.30 -2.25
C LEU A 164 -2.08 9.51 -1.11
N GLY A 165 -1.61 8.42 -0.52
CA GLY A 165 -0.54 8.44 0.48
C GLY A 165 0.77 7.91 -0.10
N PHE A 166 1.90 8.40 0.43
CA PHE A 166 3.23 7.83 0.17
C PHE A 166 4.17 8.08 1.33
N LYS A 167 5.17 7.21 1.51
CA LYS A 167 6.24 7.37 2.49
C LYS A 167 7.50 7.98 1.86
N ALA A 168 8.02 9.03 2.47
CA ALA A 168 9.33 9.58 2.13
C ALA A 168 10.44 8.71 2.75
N ARG A 169 11.13 7.93 1.93
CA ARG A 169 12.21 7.03 2.38
C ARG A 169 13.48 7.78 2.77
N VAL A 170 13.70 8.97 2.21
CA VAL A 170 14.88 9.80 2.47
C VAL A 170 14.47 11.26 2.67
N GLY A 171 15.29 12.04 3.39
CA GLY A 171 15.08 13.48 3.53
C GLY A 171 15.49 14.21 2.25
N ALA A 172 14.52 14.51 1.40
CA ALA A 172 14.72 15.02 0.04
C ALA A 172 13.45 15.64 -0.54
N PRO A 173 13.52 16.44 -1.62
CA PRO A 173 12.32 16.86 -2.32
C PRO A 173 11.60 15.68 -2.98
N TYR A 174 10.29 15.67 -2.91
CA TYR A 174 9.41 14.78 -3.68
C TYR A 174 8.52 15.64 -4.57
N TYR A 175 8.05 15.08 -5.67
CA TYR A 175 7.23 15.81 -6.62
C TYR A 175 5.86 15.15 -6.78
N VAL A 176 4.83 15.97 -6.92
CA VAL A 176 3.47 15.54 -7.14
C VAL A 176 3.01 16.15 -8.45
N ARG A 177 2.28 15.38 -9.26
CA ARG A 177 1.60 15.89 -10.44
C ARG A 177 0.09 15.77 -10.25
N VAL A 178 -0.62 16.85 -10.52
CA VAL A 178 -2.08 16.83 -10.71
C VAL A 178 -2.36 16.80 -12.20
N SER A 179 -3.36 16.02 -12.63
CA SER A 179 -3.73 15.96 -14.04
C SER A 179 -5.17 15.45 -14.23
N HIS A 180 -5.70 15.65 -15.43
CA HIS A 180 -6.84 14.86 -15.88
C HIS A 180 -6.41 13.40 -16.14
N SER A 181 -7.11 12.46 -15.52
CA SER A 181 -6.80 11.03 -15.61
C SER A 181 -6.92 10.52 -17.05
N PRO A 182 -5.92 9.78 -17.56
CA PRO A 182 -6.00 9.15 -18.87
C PRO A 182 -6.99 7.97 -18.92
N LYS A 183 -7.58 7.57 -17.79
CA LYS A 183 -8.68 6.58 -17.77
C LYS A 183 -9.97 7.15 -18.33
N ASP A 184 -10.15 8.46 -18.24
CA ASP A 184 -11.20 9.16 -18.96
C ASP A 184 -10.61 9.65 -20.29
N PRO A 185 -11.05 9.13 -21.45
CA PRO A 185 -10.57 9.57 -22.74
C PRO A 185 -11.14 10.94 -23.16
N SER A 186 -11.97 11.58 -22.33
CA SER A 186 -12.53 12.89 -22.61
C SER A 186 -11.45 13.98 -22.64
N ALA A 187 -11.78 15.10 -23.30
CA ALA A 187 -10.94 16.29 -23.31
C ALA A 187 -11.21 17.14 -22.06
N GLY A 188 -11.08 16.53 -20.87
CA GLY A 188 -11.43 17.17 -19.60
C GLY A 188 -10.49 18.33 -19.26
N THR A 189 -11.08 19.49 -18.97
CA THR A 189 -10.42 20.63 -18.33
C THR A 189 -11.26 21.11 -17.14
N GLY A 190 -10.67 21.90 -16.26
CA GLY A 190 -11.39 22.40 -15.09
C GLY A 190 -10.53 22.73 -13.89
N GLY A 191 -11.16 23.36 -12.91
CA GLY A 191 -10.52 23.73 -11.66
C GLY A 191 -10.32 22.56 -10.72
N TYR A 192 -9.40 22.71 -9.77
CA TYR A 192 -9.23 21.78 -8.66
C TYR A 192 -8.72 22.48 -7.39
N THR A 193 -8.81 21.77 -6.27
CA THR A 193 -8.13 22.13 -5.02
C THR A 193 -7.22 20.98 -4.61
N LEU A 194 -5.95 21.28 -4.33
CA LEU A 194 -4.95 20.32 -3.85
C LEU A 194 -4.65 20.59 -2.38
N ASN A 195 -4.69 19.53 -1.57
CA ASN A 195 -4.39 19.57 -0.15
C ASN A 195 -3.28 18.59 0.19
N LEU A 196 -2.35 19.03 1.04
CA LEU A 196 -1.41 18.17 1.72
C LEU A 196 -1.74 18.14 3.22
N ALA A 197 -2.03 16.95 3.73
CA ALA A 197 -2.27 16.74 5.15
C ALA A 197 -0.98 16.97 5.97
N THR A 198 -1.13 17.21 7.27
CA THR A 198 0.02 17.19 8.19
C THR A 198 0.69 15.82 8.11
N PRO A 199 2.00 15.74 7.80
CA PRO A 199 2.68 14.46 7.69
C PRO A 199 2.74 13.78 9.06
N VAL A 200 2.65 12.47 9.04
CA VAL A 200 2.79 11.61 10.21
C VAL A 200 4.07 10.78 10.06
N VAL A 201 4.70 10.43 11.17
CA VAL A 201 5.87 9.55 11.14
C VAL A 201 5.34 8.12 11.12
N ASP A 202 5.86 7.32 10.19
CA ASP A 202 5.59 5.88 10.12
C ASP A 202 6.01 5.17 11.42
N ASP A 203 5.06 4.44 11.99
CA ASP A 203 5.19 3.85 13.33
C ASP A 203 6.02 2.56 13.35
N HIS A 204 6.05 1.85 12.24
CA HIS A 204 6.89 0.68 12.04
C HIS A 204 7.87 0.94 10.89
N GLY A 205 8.19 -0.06 10.09
CA GLY A 205 9.14 0.10 9.00
C GLY A 205 8.99 -1.00 7.99
N ASP A 206 9.18 -0.66 6.72
CA ASP A 206 8.79 -1.49 5.57
C ASP A 206 9.85 -2.52 5.17
N THR A 207 10.83 -2.79 6.03
CA THR A 207 11.93 -3.70 5.70
C THR A 207 12.33 -4.57 6.87
N THR A 208 12.92 -5.74 6.55
CA THR A 208 13.50 -6.64 7.55
C THR A 208 14.64 -6.03 8.37
N THR A 209 15.25 -4.93 7.90
CA THR A 209 16.32 -4.21 8.63
C THR A 209 15.73 -3.21 9.63
N GLU A 210 14.55 -2.71 9.37
CA GLU A 210 13.82 -1.74 10.20
C GLU A 210 12.73 -2.42 11.06
N ALA A 211 12.60 -3.74 10.94
CA ALA A 211 11.56 -4.53 11.58
C ALA A 211 11.52 -4.31 13.10
N THR A 212 10.32 -4.04 13.61
CA THR A 212 10.08 -3.88 15.05
C THR A 212 10.25 -5.22 15.76
N THR A 213 11.22 -5.31 16.65
CA THR A 213 11.53 -6.54 17.39
C THR A 213 10.64 -6.71 18.61
N PHE A 214 10.14 -7.93 18.85
CA PHE A 214 9.40 -8.25 20.07
C PHE A 214 9.66 -9.69 20.55
N THR A 215 9.17 -10.02 21.75
CA THR A 215 9.24 -11.39 22.31
C THR A 215 7.81 -11.94 22.44
N PRO A 216 7.52 -13.16 21.94
CA PRO A 216 6.22 -13.80 22.11
C PRO A 216 5.88 -14.01 23.59
N SER A 217 4.60 -13.91 23.93
CA SER A 217 4.13 -14.20 25.28
C SER A 217 3.96 -15.71 25.46
N PRO A 218 4.32 -16.30 26.60
CA PRO A 218 3.98 -17.70 26.89
C PRO A 218 2.47 -17.93 26.83
N ALA A 219 2.05 -19.03 26.21
CA ALA A 219 0.67 -19.45 26.20
C ALA A 219 0.15 -19.65 27.64
N GLY A 220 -1.07 -19.19 27.90
CA GLY A 220 -1.66 -19.21 29.24
C GLY A 220 -1.22 -18.06 30.15
N SER A 221 -0.40 -17.12 29.67
CA SER A 221 -0.19 -15.85 30.40
C SER A 221 -1.53 -15.13 30.58
N GLY A 222 -1.82 -14.64 31.78
CA GLY A 222 -3.06 -13.91 32.07
C GLY A 222 -3.18 -12.55 31.36
N SER A 223 -2.06 -12.02 30.86
CA SER A 223 -1.96 -10.73 30.17
C SER A 223 -0.90 -10.79 29.07
N PRO A 224 -1.20 -11.42 27.91
CA PRO A 224 -0.24 -11.48 26.81
C PRO A 224 0.04 -10.07 26.28
N ALA A 225 1.30 -9.81 25.92
CA ALA A 225 1.69 -8.54 25.33
C ALA A 225 0.93 -8.31 24.02
N THR A 226 0.33 -7.14 23.90
CA THR A 226 -0.33 -6.70 22.67
C THR A 226 0.62 -5.78 21.92
N ILE A 227 0.77 -6.06 20.63
CA ILE A 227 1.51 -5.25 19.67
C ILE A 227 0.45 -4.53 18.83
N SER A 228 0.69 -3.27 18.52
CA SER A 228 -0.23 -2.44 17.74
C SER A 228 0.54 -1.48 16.89
N GLY A 229 -0.03 -1.18 15.74
CA GLY A 229 0.46 -0.16 14.83
C GLY A 229 -0.69 0.37 13.98
N ARG A 230 -0.34 1.09 12.93
CA ARG A 230 -1.27 1.69 12.00
C ARG A 230 -0.69 1.67 10.60
N PHE A 231 -1.51 1.25 9.64
CA PHE A 231 -1.24 1.57 8.25
C PHE A 231 -1.59 3.04 8.01
N GLU A 232 -0.58 3.88 7.84
CA GLU A 232 -0.74 5.32 7.61
C GLU A 232 -1.39 5.60 6.24
N TYR A 233 -1.16 4.72 5.28
CA TYR A 233 -1.69 4.79 3.91
C TYR A 233 -1.99 3.38 3.36
N GLY A 234 -2.59 3.33 2.17
CA GLY A 234 -3.09 2.06 1.61
C GLY A 234 -2.03 1.03 1.26
N GLN A 235 -0.81 1.46 0.94
CA GLN A 235 0.30 0.58 0.55
C GLN A 235 1.38 0.54 1.63
N ASP A 236 0.98 0.76 2.88
CA ASP A 236 1.88 0.70 4.01
C ASP A 236 2.18 -0.74 4.40
N ASP A 237 3.44 -1.01 4.73
CA ASP A 237 3.94 -2.32 5.13
C ASP A 237 4.65 -2.20 6.47
N ASP A 238 4.21 -2.97 7.45
CA ASP A 238 4.79 -2.94 8.79
C ASP A 238 5.53 -4.24 9.08
N PHE A 239 6.86 -4.14 9.17
CA PHE A 239 7.69 -5.28 9.46
C PHE A 239 7.91 -5.46 10.97
N PHE A 240 7.78 -6.71 11.40
CA PHE A 240 8.12 -7.14 12.75
C PHE A 240 9.08 -8.32 12.72
N SER A 241 9.78 -8.55 13.83
CA SER A 241 10.59 -9.75 13.99
C SER A 241 10.61 -10.28 15.41
N PHE A 242 10.72 -11.60 15.55
CA PHE A 242 10.82 -12.24 16.85
C PHE A 242 11.56 -13.59 16.77
N PRO A 243 12.23 -14.02 17.86
CA PRO A 243 12.86 -15.32 17.90
C PRO A 243 11.83 -16.43 18.06
N VAL A 244 12.04 -17.53 17.34
CA VAL A 244 11.31 -18.79 17.50
C VAL A 244 12.26 -19.89 17.99
N VAL A 245 11.72 -20.88 18.69
CA VAL A 245 12.44 -22.03 19.24
C VAL A 245 12.00 -23.30 18.53
N PHE A 246 12.96 -24.16 18.18
CA PHE A 246 12.71 -25.46 17.58
C PHE A 246 11.59 -26.23 18.29
N ASN A 247 10.64 -26.72 17.49
CA ASN A 247 9.49 -27.53 17.88
C ASN A 247 8.44 -26.84 18.78
N ALA A 248 8.61 -25.56 19.11
CA ALA A 248 7.56 -24.75 19.74
C ALA A 248 6.47 -24.38 18.72
N ILE A 249 5.24 -24.24 19.19
CA ILE A 249 4.11 -23.76 18.37
C ILE A 249 3.89 -22.29 18.68
N TYR A 250 3.71 -21.46 17.64
CA TYR A 250 3.39 -20.06 17.77
C TYR A 250 2.02 -19.78 17.18
N ARG A 251 1.23 -18.97 17.89
CA ARG A 251 -0.06 -18.47 17.41
C ARG A 251 -0.07 -16.96 17.39
N ILE A 252 -0.29 -16.39 16.21
CA ILE A 252 -0.49 -14.95 16.01
C ILE A 252 -2.00 -14.72 16.00
N GLU A 253 -2.52 -13.86 16.87
CA GLU A 253 -3.94 -13.54 16.96
C GLU A 253 -4.14 -12.05 16.73
N PHE A 254 -4.95 -11.71 15.72
CA PHE A 254 -5.31 -10.33 15.42
C PHE A 254 -6.52 -9.90 16.24
N ASP A 255 -6.50 -8.65 16.73
CA ASP A 255 -7.63 -8.05 17.42
C ASP A 255 -8.71 -7.67 16.40
N THR A 256 -9.88 -8.32 16.49
CA THR A 256 -11.02 -8.12 15.59
C THR A 256 -12.05 -7.14 16.15
N ALA A 257 -11.67 -6.32 17.13
CA ALA A 257 -12.54 -5.26 17.65
C ALA A 257 -12.99 -4.31 16.52
N SER A 258 -14.21 -3.79 16.63
CA SER A 258 -14.75 -2.82 15.68
C SER A 258 -13.81 -1.61 15.53
N GLY A 259 -13.55 -1.19 14.29
CA GLY A 259 -12.64 -0.10 13.98
C GLY A 259 -11.17 -0.50 13.76
N ARG A 260 -10.83 -1.79 13.85
CA ARG A 260 -9.50 -2.30 13.47
C ARG A 260 -9.49 -2.89 12.07
N VAL A 261 -8.38 -2.67 11.38
CA VAL A 261 -8.04 -3.43 10.18
C VAL A 261 -7.53 -4.80 10.63
N ILE A 262 -8.00 -5.87 9.99
CA ILE A 262 -7.38 -7.19 10.09
C ILE A 262 -6.33 -7.26 8.98
N PRO A 263 -5.03 -7.28 9.32
CA PRO A 263 -3.97 -7.31 8.32
C PRO A 263 -4.03 -8.56 7.45
N ALA A 264 -3.56 -8.43 6.22
CA ALA A 264 -2.91 -9.56 5.57
C ALA A 264 -1.52 -9.74 6.21
N LEU A 265 -1.05 -10.98 6.28
CA LEU A 265 0.28 -11.30 6.79
C LEU A 265 1.02 -12.12 5.74
N ALA A 266 2.26 -11.73 5.47
CA ALA A 266 3.29 -12.61 4.96
C ALA A 266 4.34 -12.84 6.05
N ALA A 267 4.78 -14.07 6.24
CA ALA A 267 5.78 -14.36 7.25
C ALA A 267 6.79 -15.39 6.77
N PHE A 268 8.06 -15.14 7.10
CA PHE A 268 9.20 -15.80 6.50
C PHE A 268 10.43 -15.69 7.40
N ILE A 269 11.43 -16.53 7.14
CA ILE A 269 12.79 -16.34 7.67
C ILE A 269 13.59 -15.53 6.65
N ARG A 270 14.62 -14.80 7.09
CA ARG A 270 15.41 -13.92 6.20
C ARG A 270 15.99 -14.68 5.00
N GLU A 271 16.34 -15.94 5.18
CA GLU A 271 16.93 -16.79 4.15
C GLU A 271 15.89 -17.38 3.17
N ASP A 272 14.59 -17.35 3.51
CA ASP A 272 13.50 -17.96 2.74
C ASP A 272 12.34 -16.98 2.49
N VAL A 273 12.67 -15.83 1.90
CA VAL A 273 11.69 -14.83 1.45
C VAL A 273 10.80 -15.37 0.31
N LYS A 274 11.19 -16.49 -0.33
CA LYS A 274 10.49 -17.03 -1.51
C LYS A 274 9.27 -17.86 -1.17
N ASN A 275 9.20 -18.46 0.01
CA ASN A 275 8.06 -19.27 0.45
C ASN A 275 7.42 -18.72 1.74
N PRO A 276 6.95 -17.45 1.76
CA PRO A 276 6.30 -16.92 2.94
C PRO A 276 4.98 -17.67 3.16
N PHE A 277 4.66 -18.00 4.40
CA PHE A 277 3.28 -18.36 4.69
C PHE A 277 2.43 -17.08 4.63
N ARG A 278 1.35 -17.13 3.86
CA ARG A 278 0.46 -15.98 3.62
C ARG A 278 -0.91 -16.26 4.19
N THR A 279 -1.50 -15.25 4.81
CA THR A 279 -2.92 -15.31 5.19
C THR A 279 -3.64 -14.04 4.76
N ALA A 280 -4.85 -14.20 4.24
CA ALA A 280 -5.75 -13.10 3.94
C ALA A 280 -6.75 -12.94 5.09
N GLN A 281 -6.59 -11.89 5.89
CA GLN A 281 -7.59 -11.43 6.87
C GLN A 281 -8.10 -12.50 7.84
N ASN A 282 -7.25 -13.44 8.24
CA ASN A 282 -7.60 -14.46 9.23
C ASN A 282 -7.45 -13.89 10.65
N ALA A 283 -8.39 -14.21 11.55
CA ALA A 283 -8.33 -13.75 12.94
C ALA A 283 -7.14 -14.33 13.73
N PHE A 284 -6.59 -15.47 13.29
CA PHE A 284 -5.36 -16.02 13.83
C PHE A 284 -4.63 -16.91 12.83
N ILE A 285 -3.38 -17.21 13.16
CA ILE A 285 -2.48 -18.09 12.41
C ILE A 285 -1.69 -18.91 13.42
N GLU A 286 -1.47 -20.18 13.14
CA GLU A 286 -0.69 -21.06 13.99
C GLU A 286 0.35 -21.81 13.15
N PHE A 287 1.58 -21.89 13.66
CA PHE A 287 2.66 -22.63 13.01
C PHE A 287 3.58 -23.26 14.05
N ARG A 288 4.24 -24.37 13.69
CA ARG A 288 5.31 -24.97 14.48
C ARG A 288 6.65 -24.54 13.90
N ALA A 289 7.58 -24.13 14.76
CA ALA A 289 8.91 -23.74 14.31
C ALA A 289 9.79 -24.98 14.05
N ASP A 290 10.28 -25.13 12.82
CA ASP A 290 11.14 -26.25 12.42
C ASP A 290 12.62 -26.04 12.75
N SER A 291 12.99 -24.85 13.23
CA SER A 291 14.33 -24.51 13.73
C SER A 291 14.25 -23.37 14.73
N SER A 292 15.30 -23.20 15.55
CA SER A 292 15.46 -22.00 16.37
C SER A 292 16.10 -20.89 15.53
N THR A 293 15.32 -19.86 15.19
CA THR A 293 15.74 -18.78 14.29
C THR A 293 14.90 -17.52 14.53
N THR A 294 15.06 -16.48 13.71
CA THR A 294 14.20 -15.29 13.70
C THR A 294 13.18 -15.40 12.58
N VAL A 295 11.91 -15.22 12.93
CA VAL A 295 10.82 -15.03 11.96
C VAL A 295 10.60 -13.54 11.77
N TYR A 296 10.38 -13.15 10.51
CA TYR A 296 9.92 -11.82 10.11
C TYR A 296 8.45 -11.90 9.72
N LEU A 297 7.69 -10.90 10.16
CA LEU A 297 6.32 -10.66 9.78
C LEU A 297 6.27 -9.40 8.93
N ASP A 298 5.54 -9.46 7.84
CA ASP A 298 5.18 -8.35 6.98
C ASP A 298 3.66 -8.21 7.03
N LEU A 299 3.18 -7.20 7.73
CA LEU A 299 1.77 -6.88 7.86
C LEU A 299 1.42 -5.77 6.88
N TYR A 300 0.36 -5.98 6.10
CA TYR A 300 -0.13 -4.98 5.14
C TYR A 300 -1.65 -5.01 5.03
N SER A 301 -2.23 -3.92 4.54
CA SER A 301 -3.67 -3.84 4.30
C SER A 301 -4.06 -4.56 3.01
N GLY A 302 -4.72 -5.71 3.12
CA GLY A 302 -5.15 -6.48 1.94
C GLY A 302 -6.16 -5.77 1.03
N SER A 303 -6.85 -4.74 1.53
CA SER A 303 -7.76 -3.89 0.76
C SER A 303 -7.16 -2.54 0.38
N ALA A 304 -5.87 -2.34 0.67
CA ALA A 304 -5.18 -1.05 0.54
C ALA A 304 -5.86 0.11 1.28
N GLU A 305 -6.47 -0.17 2.43
CA GLU A 305 -7.11 0.83 3.29
C GLU A 305 -6.24 1.12 4.52
N PRO A 306 -5.99 2.39 4.87
CA PRO A 306 -5.27 2.73 6.09
C PRO A 306 -6.11 2.41 7.33
N GLY A 307 -5.46 2.24 8.47
CA GLY A 307 -6.16 2.04 9.74
C GLY A 307 -5.31 1.38 10.81
N SER A 308 -5.79 1.45 12.04
CA SER A 308 -5.10 0.83 13.18
C SER A 308 -5.34 -0.67 13.23
N TYR A 309 -4.35 -1.41 13.69
CA TYR A 309 -4.47 -2.84 14.00
C TYR A 309 -3.84 -3.15 15.36
N ALA A 310 -4.10 -4.35 15.85
CA ALA A 310 -3.37 -4.91 16.97
C ALA A 310 -3.35 -6.43 16.85
N PHE A 311 -2.31 -7.04 17.42
CA PHE A 311 -2.17 -8.48 17.48
C PHE A 311 -1.39 -8.89 18.73
N ARG A 312 -1.40 -10.19 19.02
CA ARG A 312 -0.55 -10.82 20.02
C ARG A 312 0.06 -12.08 19.45
N VAL A 313 1.24 -12.45 19.95
CA VAL A 313 1.90 -13.70 19.58
C VAL A 313 2.08 -14.54 20.83
N LEU A 314 1.55 -15.75 20.80
CA LEU A 314 1.58 -16.72 21.89
C LEU A 314 2.52 -17.87 21.54
N GLU A 315 3.40 -18.23 22.46
CA GLU A 315 4.29 -19.38 22.36
C GLU A 315 3.78 -20.54 23.21
N TYR A 316 3.55 -21.69 22.58
CA TYR A 316 3.19 -22.95 23.21
C TYR A 316 4.40 -23.88 23.17
N ARG A 317 4.83 -24.35 24.34
CA ARG A 317 5.90 -25.33 24.52
C ARG A 317 5.38 -26.61 25.13
#